data_AF-A0A4Q1A5B5-F1
#
_entry.id   AF-A0A4Q1A5B5-F1
#
_cell.length_a   1.000
_cell.length_b   1.000
_cell.length_c   1.000
_cell.angle_alpha   90.00
_cell.angle_beta   90.00
_cell.angle_gamma   90.00
#
_symmetry.space_group_name_H-M   'P 1'
#
loop_
_entity.id
_entity.type
_entity.pdbx_description
1 polymer ?
#
loop_
_entity_poly.entity_id
_entity_poly.type
_entity_poly.pdbx_seq_one_letter_code
_entity_poly.pdbx_strand_id
1 'polypeptide(L)'
;NEDPYGDITWVDTAASSTSEMIYEFYTYGKDKGLKITKEAARLILAGIVGDTGRFLFPNTTAKTLRYVSELVDMGVKFTDLYNEMYKTKEKIARLNGYILQNFTMVEEGAAYIKLTKEVLEEFDVLSSEASGVVGALGNIDGLK
;
A
#
# COMPACT_ATOMS: atom_id res chain seq x y z
N ASN A 1 -6.98 -18.99 -9.98
CA ASN A 1 -5.58 -19.32 -10.29
C ASN A 1 -5.42 -19.21 -11.79
N GLU A 2 -4.88 -18.09 -12.28
CA GLU A 2 -4.85 -17.78 -13.73
C GLU A 2 -3.61 -18.32 -14.43
N ASP A 3 -2.51 -18.53 -13.70
CA ASP A 3 -1.28 -19.16 -14.20
C ASP A 3 -0.78 -20.18 -13.16
N PRO A 4 -1.21 -21.45 -13.24
CA PRO A 4 -0.86 -22.46 -12.25
C PRO A 4 0.59 -22.92 -12.40
N TYR A 5 1.44 -22.62 -11.41
CA TYR A 5 2.83 -23.10 -11.33
C TYR A 5 3.19 -23.56 -9.91
N GLY A 6 4.23 -24.41 -9.80
CA GLY A 6 4.74 -24.94 -8.54
C GLY A 6 4.15 -26.30 -8.14
N ASP A 7 4.95 -27.15 -7.49
CA ASP A 7 4.54 -28.50 -7.07
C ASP A 7 3.45 -28.46 -5.98
N ILE A 8 3.46 -27.41 -5.14
CA ILE A 8 2.48 -27.15 -4.09
C ILE A 8 1.98 -25.72 -4.28
N THR A 9 0.66 -25.56 -4.38
CA THR A 9 0.02 -24.25 -4.56
C THR A 9 -1.03 -24.01 -3.49
N TRP A 10 -1.04 -22.78 -2.98
CA TRP A 10 -2.11 -22.27 -2.14
C TRP A 10 -2.45 -20.87 -2.63
N VAL A 11 -3.62 -20.73 -3.24
CA VAL A 11 -4.12 -19.48 -3.82
C VAL A 11 -5.50 -19.21 -3.23
N ASP A 12 -5.63 -18.09 -2.53
CA ASP A 12 -6.91 -17.61 -1.98
C ASP A 12 -7.19 -16.20 -2.50
N THR A 13 -8.15 -16.09 -3.42
CA THR A 13 -8.55 -14.80 -4.02
C THR A 13 -9.45 -13.98 -3.10
N ALA A 14 -9.94 -14.55 -1.99
CA ALA A 14 -10.72 -13.83 -0.99
C ALA A 14 -9.84 -13.21 0.10
N ALA A 15 -8.56 -13.59 0.19
CA ALA A 15 -7.62 -12.98 1.12
C ALA A 15 -7.33 -11.53 0.74
N SER A 16 -7.17 -10.65 1.74
CA SER A 16 -6.90 -9.23 1.47
C SER A 16 -5.54 -9.01 0.79
N SER A 17 -4.57 -9.88 1.11
CA SER A 17 -3.20 -9.82 0.64
C SER A 17 -2.48 -11.14 0.90
N THR A 18 -1.35 -11.37 0.23
CA THR A 18 -0.47 -12.49 0.56
C THR A 18 0.02 -12.42 2.00
N SER A 19 0.21 -11.22 2.57
CA SER A 19 0.57 -11.07 3.99
C SER A 19 -0.51 -11.60 4.93
N GLU A 20 -1.79 -11.44 4.59
CA GLU A 20 -2.90 -12.05 5.32
C GLU A 20 -2.78 -13.59 5.30
N MET A 21 -2.46 -14.18 4.14
CA MET A 21 -2.24 -15.62 4.00
C MET A 21 -1.03 -16.11 4.80
N ILE A 22 0.07 -15.35 4.83
CA ILE A 22 1.24 -15.71 5.65
C ILE A 22 0.90 -15.69 7.14
N TYR A 23 0.08 -14.73 7.58
CA TYR A 23 -0.40 -14.73 8.96
C TYR A 23 -1.29 -15.94 9.25
N GLU A 24 -2.21 -16.27 8.33
CA GLU A 24 -3.06 -17.45 8.45
C GLU A 24 -2.23 -18.74 8.54
N PHE A 25 -1.18 -18.88 7.74
CA PHE A 25 -0.22 -19.98 7.84
C PHE A 25 0.47 -20.03 9.20
N TYR A 26 0.86 -18.87 9.74
CA TYR A 26 1.38 -18.77 11.10
C TYR A 26 0.35 -19.26 12.12
N THR A 27 -0.92 -18.86 12.02
CA THR A 27 -1.97 -19.31 12.95
C THR A 27 -2.18 -20.82 12.93
N TYR A 28 -2.05 -21.47 11.77
CA TYR A 28 -2.10 -22.93 11.64
C TYR A 28 -0.86 -23.63 12.23
N GLY A 29 0.31 -22.99 12.12
CA GLY A 29 1.59 -23.55 12.54
C GLY A 29 1.99 -23.27 13.99
N LYS A 30 1.37 -22.30 14.67
CA LYS A 30 1.82 -21.84 16.00
C LYS A 30 1.82 -22.95 17.05
N ASP A 31 0.78 -23.80 17.06
CA ASP A 31 0.68 -24.96 17.96
C ASP A 31 1.61 -26.11 17.56
N LYS A 32 2.24 -26.01 16.39
CA LYS A 32 3.24 -26.95 15.84
C LYS A 32 4.68 -26.41 15.98
N GLY A 33 4.86 -25.33 16.74
CA GLY A 33 6.17 -24.76 17.05
C GLY A 33 6.61 -23.64 16.12
N LEU A 34 5.78 -23.19 15.17
CA LEU A 34 6.08 -22.03 14.34
C LEU A 34 6.06 -20.76 15.21
N LYS A 35 7.14 -19.98 15.15
CA LYS A 35 7.29 -18.75 15.94
C LYS A 35 7.27 -17.53 15.04
N ILE A 36 6.69 -16.45 15.53
CA ILE A 36 6.72 -15.14 14.89
C ILE A 36 7.56 -14.19 15.73
N THR A 37 8.46 -13.46 15.07
CA THR A 37 9.22 -12.39 15.71
C THR A 37 8.43 -11.08 15.64
N LYS A 38 8.78 -10.10 16.50
CA LYS A 38 8.20 -8.76 16.42
C LYS A 38 8.39 -8.13 15.02
N GLU A 39 9.54 -8.39 14.40
CA GLU A 39 9.84 -7.88 13.06
C GLU A 39 8.99 -8.56 11.98
N ALA A 40 8.79 -9.88 12.06
CA ALA A 40 7.89 -10.58 11.15
C ALA A 40 6.45 -10.08 11.30
N ALA A 41 5.97 -9.87 12.53
CA ALA A 41 4.65 -9.29 12.78
C ALA A 41 4.53 -7.88 12.17
N ARG A 42 5.57 -7.04 12.30
CA ARG A 42 5.61 -5.70 11.69
C ARG A 42 5.53 -5.75 10.17
N LEU A 43 6.28 -6.65 9.52
CA LEU A 43 6.27 -6.80 8.06
C LEU A 43 4.95 -7.35 7.53
N ILE A 44 4.34 -8.31 8.23
CA ILE A 44 3.01 -8.82 7.89
C ILE A 44 1.98 -7.69 7.97
N LEU A 45 1.99 -6.91 9.05
CA LEU A 45 1.08 -5.77 9.18
C LEU A 45 1.31 -4.73 8.09
N ALA A 46 2.56 -4.46 7.72
CA ALA A 46 2.91 -3.55 6.64
C ALA A 46 2.29 -3.97 5.30
N GLY A 47 2.39 -5.26 4.95
CA GLY A 47 1.81 -5.77 3.71
C GLY A 47 0.28 -5.79 3.71
N ILE A 48 -0.35 -6.12 4.86
CA ILE A 48 -1.81 -5.98 5.01
C ILE A 48 -2.24 -4.51 4.82
N VAL A 49 -1.55 -3.57 5.47
CA VAL A 49 -1.84 -2.14 5.35
C VAL A 49 -1.66 -1.65 3.91
N GLY A 50 -0.59 -2.06 3.24
CA GLY A 50 -0.29 -1.66 1.86
C GLY A 50 -1.40 -2.06 0.89
N ASP A 51 -1.76 -3.34 0.88
CA ASP A 51 -2.75 -3.89 -0.06
C ASP A 51 -4.19 -3.49 0.27
N THR A 52 -4.48 -3.10 1.50
CA THR A 52 -5.81 -2.61 1.90
C THR A 52 -5.94 -1.10 1.85
N GLY A 53 -4.89 -0.37 1.45
CA GLY A 53 -4.90 1.10 1.46
C GLY A 53 -5.16 1.65 2.85
N ARG A 54 -4.59 1.03 3.89
CA ARG A 54 -4.90 1.30 5.30
C ARG A 54 -6.39 1.07 5.60
N PHE A 55 -6.88 -0.11 5.21
CA PHE A 55 -8.26 -0.57 5.44
C PHE A 55 -9.33 0.25 4.70
N LEU A 56 -8.93 1.01 3.69
CA LEU A 56 -9.82 1.83 2.85
C LEU A 56 -10.43 1.01 1.71
N PHE A 57 -9.66 0.08 1.16
CA PHE A 57 -10.04 -0.68 -0.04
C PHE A 57 -11.01 -1.83 0.30
N PRO A 58 -11.87 -2.24 -0.65
CA PRO A 58 -12.96 -3.18 -0.40
C PRO A 58 -12.51 -4.62 -0.12
N ASN A 59 -11.23 -4.95 -0.33
CA ASN A 59 -10.61 -6.22 0.05
C ASN A 59 -10.37 -6.35 1.57
N THR A 60 -10.66 -5.31 2.36
CA THR A 60 -10.61 -5.38 3.83
C THR A 60 -11.78 -6.18 4.38
N THR A 61 -11.51 -7.22 5.16
CA THR A 61 -12.55 -8.08 5.75
C THR A 61 -12.49 -8.11 7.28
N ALA A 62 -13.52 -8.70 7.90
CA ALA A 62 -13.48 -9.00 9.34
C ALA A 62 -12.37 -10.01 9.71
N LYS A 63 -11.90 -10.85 8.78
CA LYS A 63 -10.73 -11.71 9.00
C LYS A 63 -9.46 -10.86 9.09
N THR A 64 -9.30 -9.94 8.13
CA THR A 64 -8.18 -8.98 8.06
C THR A 64 -8.03 -8.21 9.37
N LEU A 65 -9.12 -7.61 9.85
CA LEU A 65 -9.09 -6.79 11.06
C LEU A 65 -8.79 -7.60 12.34
N ARG A 66 -9.23 -8.87 12.41
CA ARG A 66 -8.89 -9.76 13.52
C ARG A 66 -7.39 -10.07 13.56
N TYR A 67 -6.80 -10.41 12.42
CA TYR A 67 -5.37 -10.68 12.31
C TYR A 67 -4.54 -9.44 12.65
N VAL A 68 -4.97 -8.26 12.19
CA VAL A 68 -4.37 -6.98 12.56
C VAL A 68 -4.40 -6.75 14.08
N SER A 69 -5.53 -7.03 14.75
CA SER A 69 -5.63 -6.93 16.21
C SER A 69 -4.57 -7.79 16.91
N GLU A 70 -4.43 -9.05 16.49
CA GLU A 70 -3.45 -9.96 17.09
C GLU A 70 -2.00 -9.51 16.82
N LEU A 71 -1.71 -8.95 15.64
CA LEU A 71 -0.39 -8.37 15.33
C LEU A 71 -0.06 -7.16 16.20
N VAL A 72 -1.06 -6.34 16.53
CA VAL A 72 -0.92 -5.21 17.45
C VAL A 72 -0.68 -5.71 18.88
N ASP A 73 -1.37 -6.76 19.32
CA ASP A 73 -1.15 -7.40 20.63
C ASP A 73 0.27 -7.96 20.77
N MET A 74 0.92 -8.35 19.66
CA MET A 74 2.34 -8.74 19.61
C MET A 74 3.31 -7.54 19.74
N GLY A 75 2.78 -6.33 19.94
CA GLY A 75 3.56 -5.12 20.21
C GLY A 75 3.96 -4.33 18.97
N VAL A 76 3.32 -4.59 17.81
CA VAL A 76 3.48 -3.74 16.62
C VAL A 76 2.71 -2.45 16.82
N LYS A 77 3.37 -1.31 16.63
CA LYS A 77 2.75 0.02 16.75
C LYS A 77 2.49 0.59 15.37
N PHE A 78 1.24 0.98 15.12
CA PHE A 78 0.85 1.66 13.89
C PHE A 78 1.64 2.95 13.65
N THR A 79 1.96 3.71 14.70
CA THR A 79 2.75 4.95 14.57
C THR A 79 4.10 4.69 13.95
N ASP A 80 4.81 3.67 14.42
CA ASP A 80 6.17 3.35 13.96
C ASP A 80 6.12 2.83 12.52
N LEU A 81 5.11 2.01 12.22
CA LEU A 81 4.86 1.51 10.88
C LEU A 81 4.55 2.64 9.88
N TYR A 82 3.59 3.50 10.21
CA TYR A 82 3.13 4.59 9.33
C TYR A 82 4.18 5.68 9.15
N ASN A 83 4.95 6.00 10.19
CA ASN A 83 6.04 6.98 10.09
C ASN A 83 7.08 6.56 9.04
N GLU A 84 7.37 5.26 8.93
CA GLU A 84 8.27 4.75 7.90
C GLU A 84 7.57 4.60 6.55
N MET A 85 6.36 4.04 6.51
CA MET A 85 5.61 3.81 5.25
C MET A 85 5.28 5.10 4.49
N TYR A 86 4.91 6.17 5.20
CA TYR A 86 4.47 7.43 4.58
C TYR A 86 5.55 8.50 4.52
N LYS A 87 6.80 8.13 4.87
CA LYS A 87 7.94 9.02 4.77
C LYS A 87 8.17 9.40 3.31
N THR A 88 8.01 10.69 3.02
CA THR A 88 8.17 11.22 1.67
C THR A 88 9.42 12.09 1.61
N LYS A 89 10.24 11.91 0.56
CA LYS A 89 11.40 12.79 0.31
C LYS A 89 10.91 14.20 -0.03
N GLU A 90 11.64 15.23 0.39
CA GLU A 90 11.27 16.63 0.14
C GLU A 90 10.98 16.91 -1.35
N LYS A 91 11.84 16.43 -2.26
CA LYS A 91 11.67 16.61 -3.70
C LYS A 91 10.35 16.07 -4.25
N ILE A 92 9.89 14.93 -3.70
CA ILE A 92 8.62 14.31 -4.08
C ILE A 92 7.44 15.11 -3.53
N ALA A 93 7.55 15.62 -2.30
CA ALA A 93 6.54 16.50 -1.73
C ALA A 93 6.39 17.82 -2.53
N ARG A 94 7.51 18.39 -2.99
CA ARG A 94 7.51 19.59 -3.83
C ARG A 94 6.89 19.32 -5.21
N LEU A 95 7.25 18.22 -5.86
CA LEU A 95 6.63 17.80 -7.12
C LEU A 95 5.11 17.57 -6.95
N ASN A 96 4.69 16.99 -5.82
CA ASN A 96 3.27 16.83 -5.53
C ASN A 96 2.55 18.18 -5.43
N GLY A 97 3.17 19.18 -4.80
CA GLY A 97 2.66 20.56 -4.78
C GLY A 97 2.51 21.15 -6.18
N TYR A 98 3.51 20.96 -7.04
CA TYR A 98 3.44 21.36 -8.45
C TYR A 98 2.29 20.67 -9.18
N ILE A 99 2.09 19.37 -8.97
CA ILE A 99 1.00 18.60 -9.59
C ILE A 99 -0.37 19.20 -9.22
N LEU A 100 -0.59 19.44 -7.93
CA LEU A 100 -1.85 19.99 -7.42
C LEU A 100 -2.12 21.42 -7.90
N GLN A 101 -1.09 22.17 -8.26
CA GLN A 101 -1.23 23.53 -8.81
C GLN A 101 -1.44 23.59 -10.32
N ASN A 102 -1.00 22.56 -11.06
CA ASN A 102 -0.88 22.61 -12.53
C ASN A 102 -1.66 21.52 -13.27
N PHE A 103 -2.47 20.71 -12.59
CA PHE A 103 -3.34 19.74 -13.26
C PHE A 103 -4.43 20.45 -14.08
N THR A 104 -4.89 19.80 -15.14
CA THR A 104 -6.04 20.24 -15.93
C THR A 104 -7.21 19.31 -15.66
N MET A 105 -8.37 19.87 -15.37
CA MET A 105 -9.64 19.16 -15.29
C MET A 105 -10.46 19.48 -16.54
N VAL A 106 -10.96 18.46 -17.23
CA VAL A 106 -11.87 18.62 -18.37
C VAL A 106 -13.32 18.50 -17.90
N GLU A 107 -14.25 19.10 -18.65
CA GLU A 107 -15.66 19.22 -18.27
C GLU A 107 -16.35 17.87 -18.02
N GLU A 108 -15.87 16.81 -18.67
CA GLU A 108 -16.37 15.45 -18.55
C GLU A 108 -15.97 14.75 -17.23
N GLY A 109 -15.13 15.38 -16.40
CA GLY A 109 -14.70 14.85 -15.10
C GLY A 109 -13.40 14.08 -15.12
N ALA A 110 -12.60 14.17 -16.19
CA ALA A 110 -11.24 13.63 -16.20
C ALA A 110 -10.24 14.70 -15.76
N ALA A 111 -9.15 14.29 -15.10
CA ALA A 111 -8.00 15.15 -14.84
C ALA A 111 -6.72 14.53 -15.35
N TYR A 112 -5.82 15.40 -15.83
CA TYR A 112 -4.49 14.99 -16.26
C TYR A 112 -3.47 16.06 -15.95
N ILE A 113 -2.20 15.65 -15.91
CA ILE A 113 -1.04 16.54 -15.89
C ILE A 113 0.02 15.99 -16.82
N LYS A 114 0.80 16.89 -17.43
CA LYS A 114 1.97 16.54 -18.23
C LYS A 114 3.24 16.90 -17.48
N LEU A 115 3.95 15.89 -16.98
CA LEU A 115 5.30 16.07 -16.42
C LEU A 115 6.32 15.90 -17.54
N THR A 116 6.87 17.02 -18.02
CA THR A 116 7.93 16.99 -19.05
C THR A 116 9.29 16.65 -18.44
N LYS A 117 10.28 16.37 -19.28
CA LYS A 117 11.65 16.08 -18.79
C LYS A 117 12.22 17.27 -18.03
N GLU A 118 11.96 18.48 -18.51
CA GLU A 118 12.42 19.73 -17.91
C GLU A 118 11.84 19.91 -16.50
N VAL A 119 10.55 19.59 -16.31
CA VAL A 119 9.92 19.60 -14.97
C VAL A 119 10.56 18.55 -14.07
N LEU A 120 10.75 17.33 -14.56
CA LEU A 120 11.39 16.27 -13.76
C LEU A 120 12.82 16.64 -13.35
N GLU A 121 13.59 17.28 -14.24
CA GLU A 121 14.92 17.80 -13.96
C GLU A 121 14.91 18.96 -12.95
N GLU A 122 13.94 19.88 -13.03
CA GLU A 122 13.77 20.98 -12.08
C GLU A 122 13.57 20.48 -10.64
N PHE A 123 12.81 19.40 -10.46
CA PHE A 123 12.57 18.79 -9.15
C PHE A 123 13.61 17.73 -8.76
N ASP A 124 14.60 17.42 -9.60
CA ASP A 124 15.56 16.31 -9.41
C ASP A 124 14.85 14.96 -9.17
N VAL A 125 13.79 14.67 -9.95
CA VAL A 125 12.95 13.48 -9.80
C VAL A 125 13.09 12.56 -11.01
N LEU A 126 13.31 11.27 -10.77
CA LEU A 126 13.26 10.28 -11.84
C LEU A 126 11.81 10.01 -12.26
N SER A 127 11.58 9.66 -13.53
CA SER A 127 10.23 9.29 -14.01
C SER A 127 9.61 8.15 -13.20
N SER A 128 10.41 7.20 -12.71
CA SER A 128 9.98 6.12 -11.82
C SER A 128 9.53 6.63 -10.46
N GLU A 129 10.19 7.65 -9.90
CA GLU A 129 9.81 8.27 -8.63
C GLU A 129 8.53 9.12 -8.76
N ALA A 130 8.29 9.73 -9.92
CA ALA A 130 7.07 10.51 -10.19
C ALA A 130 5.79 9.67 -10.22
N SER A 131 5.88 8.35 -10.45
CA SER A 131 4.72 7.45 -10.41
C SER A 131 4.03 7.43 -9.04
N GLY A 132 4.79 7.64 -7.96
CA GLY A 132 4.27 7.63 -6.59
C GLY A 132 3.36 8.82 -6.23
N VAL A 133 3.34 9.88 -7.05
CA VAL A 133 2.49 11.07 -6.83
C VAL A 133 1.31 11.16 -7.78
N VAL A 134 1.14 10.19 -8.70
CA VAL A 134 0.01 10.16 -9.66
C VAL A 134 -1.34 10.05 -8.95
N GLY A 135 -1.38 9.38 -7.79
CA GLY A 135 -2.59 9.26 -6.97
C GLY A 135 -3.05 10.56 -6.32
N ALA A 136 -2.27 11.64 -6.37
CA ALA A 136 -2.59 12.91 -5.72
C ALA A 136 -3.90 13.54 -6.21
N LEU A 137 -4.26 13.30 -7.48
CA LEU A 137 -5.48 13.84 -8.05
C LEU A 137 -6.72 13.02 -7.67
N GLY A 138 -6.59 11.75 -7.29
CA GLY A 138 -7.71 10.81 -7.17
C GLY A 138 -8.79 11.12 -6.12
N ASN A 139 -8.55 12.10 -5.24
CA ASN A 139 -9.51 12.53 -4.22
C ASN A 139 -10.11 13.93 -4.51
N ILE A 140 -9.89 14.49 -5.70
CA ILE A 140 -10.45 15.78 -6.09
C ILE A 140 -11.92 15.59 -6.50
N ASP A 141 -12.80 16.41 -5.94
CA ASP A 141 -14.22 16.41 -6.28
C ASP A 141 -14.45 16.74 -7.76
N GLY A 142 -15.46 16.12 -8.36
CA GLY A 142 -15.76 16.25 -9.79
C GLY A 142 -15.02 15.26 -10.70
N LEU A 143 -14.10 14.45 -10.16
CA LEU A 143 -13.53 13.32 -10.91
C LEU A 143 -14.54 12.19 -11.10
N LYS A 144 -14.58 11.62 -12.31
CA LYS A 144 -15.43 10.48 -12.69
C LYS A 144 -14.63 9.28 -13.16
#